data_AF-A0A1Y4U6P9-F1
#
_entry.id   AF-A0A1Y4U6P9-F1
#
_cell.length_a   1.000
_cell.length_b   1.000
_cell.length_c   1.000
_cell.angle_alpha   90.00
_cell.angle_beta   90.00
_cell.angle_gamma   90.00
#
_symmetry.space_group_name_H-M   'P 1'
#
loop_
_entity.id
_entity.type
_entity.pdbx_description
1 polymer ?
#
loop_
_entity_poly.entity_id
_entity_poly.type
_entity_poly.pdbx_seq_one_letter_code
_entity_poly.pdbx_strand_id
1 'polypeptide(L)'
;INKGEVPQILIENDHKGIVTKEEYETVQIMLSCKPKNEKNEVTEFRGKIICSKCGDVFYRQVKPKQDITWTCKNRIISKDYCDMDIVKEELIKELFVKMWNKLSNNYEKILVPMVESLYAIKEHNGENQVIKDYENKIDELIKQSNTLNQLMQKRCIDSAFYIQQKNLTEQKIIELNIEKVRYIEKSQMNYEIRETEKLIDLIKNSPKTMNTYNKDLFKKVVDKIL
;
A
#
# COMPACT_ATOMS: atom_id res chain seq x y z
N ILE A 1 34.43 -0.18 23.50
CA ILE A 1 33.97 0.61 24.68
C ILE A 1 34.89 0.24 25.82
N ASN A 2 35.67 1.21 26.31
CA ASN A 2 36.44 1.05 27.54
C ASN A 2 35.45 0.90 28.71
N LYS A 3 35.55 -0.20 29.48
CA LYS A 3 34.66 -0.50 30.62
C LYS A 3 35.23 -0.05 31.97
N GLY A 4 36.17 0.89 31.96
CA GLY A 4 36.90 1.36 33.16
C GLY A 4 38.30 0.74 33.30
N GLU A 5 38.82 0.12 32.25
CA GLU A 5 40.17 -0.46 32.21
C GLU A 5 41.26 0.63 32.12
N VAL A 6 40.91 1.81 31.59
CA VAL A 6 41.77 3.01 31.57
C VAL A 6 40.96 4.28 31.90
N PRO A 7 41.58 5.35 32.44
CA PRO A 7 40.89 6.61 32.69
C PRO A 7 40.39 7.23 31.37
N GLN A 8 39.12 7.63 31.35
CA GLN A 8 38.53 8.38 30.24
C GLN A 8 38.63 9.87 30.53
N ILE A 9 39.30 10.61 29.65
CA ILE A 9 39.49 12.06 29.77
C ILE A 9 38.71 12.72 28.63
N LEU A 10 37.81 13.65 28.97
CA LEU A 10 37.12 14.50 28.02
C LEU A 10 37.89 15.81 27.88
N ILE A 11 38.39 16.09 26.69
CA ILE A 11 39.01 17.37 26.36
C ILE A 11 38.01 18.15 25.50
N GLU A 12 37.54 19.28 26.02
CA GLU A 12 36.59 20.14 25.30
C GLU A 12 37.32 21.07 24.33
N ASN A 13 36.71 21.32 23.16
CA ASN A 13 37.15 22.34 22.18
C ASN A 13 38.56 22.16 21.59
N ASP A 14 39.09 20.94 21.56
CA ASP A 14 40.41 20.63 20.96
C ASP A 14 40.48 20.91 19.45
N HIS A 15 39.33 20.85 18.77
CA HIS A 15 39.18 21.17 17.36
C HIS A 15 37.82 21.83 17.13
N LYS A 16 37.71 22.57 16.02
CA LYS A 16 36.44 23.17 15.60
C LYS A 16 35.42 22.06 15.35
N GLY A 17 34.34 22.07 16.13
CA GLY A 17 33.24 21.11 15.99
C GLY A 17 32.61 21.16 14.60
N ILE A 18 32.22 19.98 14.10
CA ILE A 18 31.49 19.84 12.82
C ILE A 18 30.08 20.45 12.95
N VAL A 19 29.49 20.34 14.14
CA VAL A 19 28.19 20.93 14.51
C VAL A 19 28.36 21.73 15.79
N THR A 20 27.44 22.66 16.04
CA THR A 20 27.47 23.44 17.28
C THR A 20 27.09 22.57 18.48
N LYS A 21 27.54 22.97 19.67
CA LYS A 21 27.21 22.28 20.93
C LYS A 21 25.69 22.29 21.18
N GLU A 22 25.04 23.40 20.86
CA GLU A 22 23.59 23.58 20.97
C GLU A 22 22.82 22.63 20.05
N GLU A 23 23.21 22.52 18.78
CA GLU A 23 22.61 21.55 17.84
C GLU A 23 22.80 20.11 18.32
N TYR A 24 24.00 19.77 18.81
CA TYR A 24 24.30 18.45 19.35
C TYR A 24 23.43 18.13 20.57
N GLU A 25 23.37 19.03 21.56
CA GLU A 25 22.56 18.86 22.78
C GLU A 25 21.07 18.74 22.44
N THR A 26 20.58 19.55 21.51
CA THR A 26 19.18 19.48 21.05
C THR A 26 18.89 18.10 20.44
N VAL A 27 19.77 17.57 19.59
CA VAL A 27 19.62 16.23 19.02
C VAL A 27 19.73 15.15 20.10
N GLN A 28 20.62 15.29 21.09
CA GLN A 28 20.71 14.35 22.21
C GLN A 28 19.41 14.33 23.04
N ILE A 29 18.79 15.49 23.28
CA ILE A 29 17.47 15.58 23.92
C ILE A 29 16.43 14.85 23.08
N MET A 30 16.35 15.11 21.78
CA MET A 30 15.42 14.40 20.88
C MET A 30 15.65 12.88 20.86
N LEU A 31 16.91 12.42 20.91
CA LEU A 31 17.27 11.01 20.98
C LEU A 31 16.93 10.39 22.35
N SER A 32 17.07 11.12 23.45
CA SER A 32 16.67 10.67 24.78
C SER A 32 15.15 10.58 24.95
N CYS A 33 14.40 11.44 24.24
CA CYS A 33 12.95 11.40 24.16
C CYS A 33 12.44 10.30 23.22
N LYS A 34 13.30 9.69 22.39
CA LYS A 34 12.92 8.46 21.70
C LYS A 34 12.77 7.37 22.76
N PRO A 35 11.59 6.72 22.87
CA PRO A 35 11.43 5.61 23.79
C PRO A 35 12.52 4.59 23.48
N LYS A 36 13.32 4.21 24.48
CA LYS A 36 14.24 3.09 24.37
C LYS A 36 13.42 1.93 23.84
N ASN A 37 13.78 1.42 22.67
CA ASN A 37 13.11 0.32 22.01
C ASN A 37 13.30 -0.96 22.84
N GLU A 38 12.65 -1.05 24.00
CA GLU A 38 12.39 -2.30 24.68
C GLU A 38 11.45 -3.09 23.79
N LYS A 39 12.03 -3.92 22.92
CA LYS A 39 11.37 -4.98 22.15
C LYS A 39 9.91 -4.64 21.81
N ASN A 40 9.71 -3.57 21.04
CA ASN A 40 8.40 -3.26 20.50
C ASN A 40 8.02 -4.38 19.55
N GLU A 41 7.34 -5.40 20.07
CA GLU A 41 6.79 -6.50 19.30
C GLU A 41 6.00 -5.89 18.14
N VAL A 42 6.38 -6.23 16.91
CA VAL A 42 5.74 -5.67 15.72
C VAL A 42 4.34 -6.26 15.64
N THR A 43 3.37 -5.54 16.20
CA THR A 43 1.96 -5.86 16.10
C THR A 43 1.41 -5.43 14.75
N GLU A 44 0.38 -6.14 14.29
CA GLU A 44 -0.33 -5.88 13.04
C GLU A 44 -1.09 -4.55 13.02
N PHE A 45 -1.36 -3.98 14.20
CA PHE A 45 -1.99 -2.67 14.34
C PHE A 45 -1.00 -1.50 14.20
N ARG A 46 0.31 -1.76 14.28
CA ARG A 46 1.34 -0.73 14.26
C ARG A 46 1.27 0.06 12.94
N GLY A 47 1.08 1.38 13.06
CA GLY A 47 0.98 2.28 11.91
C GLY A 47 -0.35 2.21 11.15
N LYS A 48 -1.28 1.33 11.55
CA LYS A 48 -2.62 1.25 10.95
C LYS A 48 -3.64 2.12 11.67
N ILE A 49 -3.50 2.32 12.98
CA ILE A 49 -4.43 3.14 13.77
C ILE A 49 -3.98 4.60 13.72
N ILE A 50 -4.79 5.42 13.06
CA ILE A 50 -4.58 6.85 12.83
C ILE A 50 -5.60 7.62 13.65
N CYS A 51 -5.17 8.74 14.23
CA CYS A 51 -6.06 9.63 14.95
C CYS A 51 -6.91 10.46 13.98
N SER A 52 -8.23 10.23 13.97
CA SER A 52 -9.18 11.11 13.27
C SER A 52 -9.13 12.58 13.68
N LYS A 53 -8.65 12.92 14.89
CA LYS A 53 -8.55 14.33 15.35
C LYS A 53 -7.29 15.06 14.86
N CYS A 54 -6.12 14.45 14.98
CA CYS A 54 -4.84 15.13 14.68
C CYS A 54 -4.03 14.48 13.54
N GLY A 55 -4.50 13.37 12.97
CA GLY A 55 -3.83 12.65 11.88
C GLY A 55 -2.60 11.84 12.30
N ASP A 56 -2.13 11.98 13.55
CA ASP A 56 -0.98 11.21 14.05
C ASP A 56 -1.33 9.75 14.38
N VAL A 57 -0.32 8.89 14.37
CA VAL A 57 -0.46 7.47 14.66
C VAL A 57 -0.71 7.20 16.15
N PHE A 58 -1.40 6.10 16.45
CA PHE A 58 -1.48 5.57 17.81
C PHE A 58 -0.25 4.71 18.11
N TYR A 59 0.22 4.80 19.36
CA TYR A 59 1.24 3.93 19.92
C TYR A 59 0.66 2.96 20.93
N ARG A 60 1.18 1.73 20.86
CA ARG A 60 0.87 0.66 21.79
C ARG A 60 1.52 0.94 23.14
N GLN A 61 0.74 0.82 24.21
CA GLN A 61 1.13 1.02 25.60
C GLN A 61 0.92 -0.30 26.35
N VAL A 62 2.01 -0.83 26.91
CA VAL A 62 2.00 -2.06 27.71
C VAL A 62 2.31 -1.69 29.15
N LYS A 63 1.37 -1.95 30.06
CA LYS A 63 1.55 -1.69 31.49
C LYS A 63 1.48 -3.01 32.25
N PRO A 64 2.38 -3.28 33.21
CA PRO A 64 2.32 -4.50 34.01
C PRO A 64 0.96 -4.62 34.70
N LYS A 65 0.33 -5.81 34.63
CA LYS A 65 -0.98 -6.12 35.24
C LYS A 65 -2.18 -5.31 34.70
N GLN A 66 -2.04 -4.63 33.55
CA GLN A 66 -3.14 -3.90 32.91
C GLN A 66 -3.31 -4.34 31.46
N ASP A 67 -4.50 -4.08 30.92
CA ASP A 67 -4.81 -4.31 29.51
C ASP A 67 -3.86 -3.51 28.60
N ILE A 68 -3.52 -4.10 27.46
CA ILE A 68 -2.78 -3.40 26.41
C ILE A 68 -3.69 -2.34 25.79
N THR A 69 -3.16 -1.13 25.67
CA THR A 69 -3.90 0.02 25.13
C THR A 69 -3.16 0.69 23.98
N TRP A 70 -3.89 1.45 23.19
CA TRP A 70 -3.42 2.24 22.08
C TRP A 70 -3.80 3.69 22.33
N THR A 71 -2.81 4.58 22.28
CA THR A 71 -2.99 6.02 22.55
C THR A 71 -2.36 6.83 21.44
N CYS A 72 -3.05 7.88 20.99
CA CYS A 72 -2.48 8.83 20.04
C CYS A 72 -1.13 9.36 20.53
N LYS A 73 -0.13 9.43 19.64
CA LYS A 73 1.21 9.97 19.93
C LYS A 73 1.15 11.32 20.64
N ASN A 74 0.33 12.26 20.17
CA ASN A 74 0.25 13.59 20.74
C ASN A 74 -0.43 13.59 22.12
N ARG A 75 -1.41 12.70 22.34
CA ARG A 75 -2.04 12.51 23.65
C ARG A 75 -1.07 11.95 24.70
N ILE A 76 -0.10 11.13 24.28
CA ILE A 76 0.95 10.63 25.18
C ILE A 76 1.82 11.79 25.70
N ILE A 77 2.05 12.82 24.87
CA ILE A 77 2.81 14.01 25.25
C ILE A 77 1.98 14.88 26.21
N SER A 78 0.77 15.27 25.80
CA SER A 78 -0.21 15.93 26.66
C SER A 78 -1.62 15.80 26.09
N LYS A 79 -2.63 15.79 26.97
CA LYS A 79 -4.04 15.86 26.57
C LYS A 79 -4.37 17.17 25.84
N ASP A 80 -3.57 18.23 26.04
CA ASP A 80 -3.74 19.51 25.36
C ASP A 80 -3.40 19.44 23.87
N TYR A 81 -2.49 18.54 23.48
CA TYR A 81 -2.13 18.34 22.06
C TYR A 81 -3.10 17.41 21.33
N CYS A 82 -3.73 16.48 22.07
CA CYS A 82 -4.79 15.64 21.53
C CYS A 82 -5.62 15.03 22.67
N ASP A 83 -6.93 15.20 22.59
CA ASP A 83 -7.90 14.71 23.57
C ASP A 83 -8.59 13.39 23.13
N MET A 84 -8.12 12.74 22.05
CA MET A 84 -8.71 11.51 21.51
C MET A 84 -8.56 10.33 22.48
N ASP A 85 -9.62 9.55 22.70
CA ASP A 85 -9.64 8.49 23.72
C ASP A 85 -8.65 7.35 23.54
N ILE A 86 -8.27 6.77 24.68
CA ILE A 86 -7.40 5.59 24.74
C ILE A 86 -8.23 4.39 24.32
N VAL A 87 -7.73 3.63 23.36
CA VAL A 87 -8.42 2.45 22.81
C VAL A 87 -7.80 1.18 23.39
N LYS A 88 -8.60 0.27 23.92
CA LYS A 88 -8.11 -1.05 24.36
C LYS A 88 -7.80 -1.93 23.15
N GLU A 89 -6.69 -2.66 23.17
CA GLU A 89 -6.34 -3.58 22.08
C GLU A 89 -7.41 -4.66 21.87
N GLU A 90 -8.00 -5.16 22.95
CA GLU A 90 -9.06 -6.17 22.88
C GLU A 90 -10.32 -5.64 22.19
N LEU A 91 -10.66 -4.36 22.40
CA LEU A 91 -11.78 -3.73 21.72
C LEU A 91 -11.56 -3.70 20.20
N ILE A 92 -10.34 -3.43 19.74
CA ILE A 92 -10.01 -3.43 18.30
C ILE A 92 -10.22 -4.81 17.71
N LYS A 93 -9.76 -5.85 18.42
CA LYS A 93 -9.92 -7.25 18.01
C LYS A 93 -11.39 -7.66 17.94
N GLU A 94 -12.17 -7.33 18.97
CA GLU A 94 -13.61 -7.60 19.00
C GLU A 94 -14.37 -6.88 17.88
N LEU A 95 -14.06 -5.61 17.64
CA LEU A 95 -14.68 -4.82 16.58
C LEU A 95 -14.33 -5.37 15.19
N PHE A 96 -13.10 -5.83 14.99
CA PHE A 96 -12.72 -6.50 13.75
C PHE A 96 -13.53 -7.79 13.52
N VAL A 97 -13.69 -8.64 14.56
CA VAL A 97 -14.51 -9.85 14.47
C VAL A 97 -15.96 -9.51 14.11
N LYS A 98 -16.54 -8.50 14.75
CA LYS A 98 -17.90 -8.03 14.46
C LYS A 98 -18.03 -7.50 13.03
N MET A 99 -17.07 -6.68 12.58
CA MET A 99 -17.03 -6.14 11.22
C MET A 99 -16.93 -7.26 10.19
N TRP A 100 -16.00 -8.21 10.38
CA TRP A 100 -15.82 -9.34 9.49
C TRP A 100 -17.10 -10.15 9.36
N ASN A 101 -17.72 -10.55 10.48
CA ASN A 101 -18.95 -11.33 10.46
C ASN A 101 -20.12 -10.59 9.79
N LYS A 102 -20.20 -9.26 9.93
CA LYS A 102 -21.21 -8.48 9.20
C LYS A 102 -20.95 -8.47 7.70
N LEU A 103 -19.69 -8.27 7.30
CA LEU A 103 -19.31 -8.20 5.90
C LEU A 103 -19.45 -9.56 5.21
N SER A 104 -18.87 -10.62 5.78
CA SER A 104 -18.87 -11.97 5.22
C SER A 104 -20.27 -12.57 5.06
N ASN A 105 -21.22 -12.21 5.92
CA ASN A 105 -22.61 -12.69 5.82
C ASN A 105 -23.46 -11.87 4.83
N ASN A 106 -22.99 -10.70 4.40
CA ASN A 106 -23.78 -9.80 3.54
C ASN A 106 -23.05 -9.39 2.25
N TYR A 107 -21.87 -9.93 1.97
CA TYR A 107 -21.05 -9.51 0.82
C TYR A 107 -21.78 -9.66 -0.53
N GLU A 108 -22.59 -10.71 -0.70
CA GLU A 108 -23.39 -10.94 -1.92
C GLU A 108 -24.43 -9.84 -2.15
N LYS A 109 -24.90 -9.17 -1.09
CA LYS A 109 -25.89 -8.09 -1.16
C LYS A 109 -25.25 -6.70 -1.25
N ILE A 110 -23.96 -6.59 -0.97
CA ILE A 110 -23.25 -5.31 -0.85
C ILE A 110 -22.16 -5.21 -1.91
N LEU A 111 -21.17 -6.10 -1.87
CA LEU A 111 -19.99 -6.04 -2.72
C LEU A 111 -20.28 -6.48 -4.16
N VAL A 112 -21.10 -7.52 -4.36
CA VAL A 112 -21.44 -7.98 -5.72
C VAL A 112 -22.18 -6.91 -6.52
N PRO A 113 -23.28 -6.29 -6.01
CA PRO A 113 -23.94 -5.18 -6.72
C PRO A 113 -23.04 -3.96 -6.90
N MET A 114 -22.13 -3.69 -5.96
CA MET A 114 -21.16 -2.61 -6.08
C MET A 114 -20.22 -2.83 -7.28
N VAL A 115 -19.68 -4.04 -7.45
CA VAL A 115 -18.83 -4.39 -8.60
C VAL A 115 -19.60 -4.27 -9.91
N GLU A 116 -20.83 -4.78 -9.97
CA GLU A 116 -21.71 -4.65 -11.14
C GLU A 116 -21.96 -3.17 -11.50
N SER A 117 -22.21 -2.34 -10.49
CA SER A 117 -22.40 -0.89 -10.67
C SER A 117 -21.13 -0.21 -11.20
N LEU A 118 -19.96 -0.59 -10.69
CA LEU A 118 -18.67 -0.06 -11.17
C LEU A 118 -18.41 -0.46 -12.64
N TYR A 119 -18.72 -1.70 -13.03
CA TYR A 119 -18.64 -2.12 -14.43
C TYR A 119 -19.59 -1.34 -15.33
N ALA A 120 -20.83 -1.11 -14.90
CA ALA A 120 -21.80 -0.32 -15.66
C ALA A 120 -21.35 1.14 -15.86
N ILE A 121 -20.77 1.77 -14.83
CA ILE A 121 -20.20 3.12 -14.93
C ILE A 121 -19.01 3.13 -15.89
N LYS A 122 -18.14 2.11 -15.84
CA LYS A 122 -17.00 1.96 -16.75
C LYS A 122 -17.42 1.85 -18.22
N GLU A 123 -18.49 1.13 -18.49
CA GLU A 123 -19.07 1.05 -19.83
C GLU A 123 -19.62 2.40 -20.29
N HIS A 124 -20.37 3.10 -19.43
CA HIS A 124 -20.96 4.39 -19.76
C HIS A 124 -19.91 5.50 -19.99
N ASN A 125 -18.81 5.49 -19.23
CA ASN A 125 -17.74 6.49 -19.33
C ASN A 125 -16.83 6.30 -20.56
N GLY A 126 -17.03 5.23 -21.35
CA GLY A 126 -16.25 5.00 -22.57
C GLY A 126 -14.79 4.62 -22.32
N GLU A 127 -14.38 4.30 -21.09
CA GLU A 127 -13.01 3.79 -20.82
C GLU A 127 -12.73 2.52 -21.63
N ASN A 128 -13.75 1.69 -21.84
CA ASN A 128 -13.67 0.52 -22.71
C ASN A 128 -13.40 0.89 -24.16
N GLN A 129 -13.84 2.07 -24.63
CA GLN A 129 -13.57 2.52 -26.00
C GLN A 129 -12.09 2.87 -26.17
N VAL A 130 -11.49 3.57 -25.20
CA VAL A 130 -10.05 3.89 -25.24
C VAL A 130 -9.20 2.61 -25.30
N ILE A 131 -9.55 1.60 -24.50
CA ILE A 131 -8.87 0.30 -24.51
C ILE A 131 -9.04 -0.39 -25.87
N LYS A 132 -10.26 -0.40 -26.43
CA LYS A 132 -10.52 -0.95 -27.77
C LYS A 132 -9.72 -0.23 -28.85
N ASP A 133 -9.54 1.08 -28.74
CA ASP A 133 -8.75 1.85 -29.72
C ASP A 133 -7.27 1.46 -29.70
N TYR A 134 -6.69 1.18 -28.53
CA TYR A 134 -5.35 0.60 -28.44
C TYR A 134 -5.28 -0.78 -29.08
N GLU A 135 -6.27 -1.64 -28.81
CA GLU A 135 -6.32 -3.00 -29.35
C GLU A 135 -6.44 -3.01 -30.87
N ASN A 136 -7.31 -2.16 -31.43
CA ASN A 136 -7.44 -2.00 -32.87
C ASN A 136 -6.11 -1.58 -33.54
N LYS A 137 -5.38 -0.62 -32.95
CA LYS A 137 -4.07 -0.19 -33.46
C LYS A 137 -3.03 -1.31 -33.41
N ILE A 138 -3.03 -2.11 -32.35
CA ILE A 138 -2.13 -3.27 -32.21
C ILE A 138 -2.47 -4.33 -33.26
N ASP A 139 -3.75 -4.63 -33.45
CA ASP A 139 -4.21 -5.60 -34.44
C ASP A 139 -3.85 -5.17 -35.87
N GLU A 140 -3.93 -3.88 -36.19
CA GLU A 140 -3.47 -3.34 -37.47
C GLU A 140 -1.97 -3.56 -37.68
N LEU A 141 -1.13 -3.32 -36.66
CA LEU A 141 0.31 -3.56 -36.73
C LEU A 141 0.64 -5.05 -36.86
N ILE A 142 -0.11 -5.93 -36.19
CA ILE A 142 0.04 -7.39 -36.34
C ILE A 142 -0.31 -7.81 -37.77
N LYS A 143 -1.39 -7.26 -38.35
CA LYS A 143 -1.75 -7.51 -39.76
C LYS A 143 -0.65 -7.05 -40.70
N GLN A 144 -0.09 -5.85 -40.49
CA GLN A 144 1.04 -5.34 -41.27
C GLN A 144 2.28 -6.26 -41.17
N SER A 145 2.61 -6.72 -39.96
CA SER A 145 3.69 -7.69 -39.74
C SER A 145 3.48 -9.00 -40.50
N ASN A 146 2.24 -9.52 -40.49
CA ASN A 146 1.89 -10.73 -41.24
C ASN A 146 2.01 -10.53 -42.76
N THR A 147 1.56 -9.41 -43.29
CA THR A 147 1.74 -9.06 -44.72
C THR A 147 3.22 -8.94 -45.07
N LEU A 148 4.02 -8.31 -44.21
CA LEU A 148 5.47 -8.19 -44.39
C LEU A 148 6.17 -9.56 -44.42
N ASN A 149 5.76 -10.49 -43.54
CA ASN A 149 6.23 -11.88 -43.54
C ASN A 149 5.90 -12.60 -44.87
N GLN A 150 4.69 -12.42 -45.40
CA GLN A 150 4.30 -13.01 -46.69
C GLN A 150 5.10 -12.45 -47.87
N LEU A 151 5.37 -11.14 -47.90
CA LEU A 151 6.18 -10.51 -48.94
C LEU A 151 7.62 -11.01 -48.92
N MET A 152 8.19 -11.21 -47.73
CA MET A 152 9.53 -11.78 -47.56
C MET A 152 9.59 -13.24 -48.05
N GLN A 153 8.60 -14.06 -47.72
CA GLN A 153 8.51 -15.45 -48.19
C GLN A 153 8.43 -15.54 -49.71
N LYS A 154 7.71 -14.61 -50.35
CA LYS A 154 7.63 -14.48 -51.81
C LYS A 154 8.88 -13.85 -52.44
N ARG A 155 9.87 -13.45 -51.64
CA ARG A 155 11.11 -12.75 -52.05
C ARG A 155 10.84 -11.44 -52.81
N CYS A 156 9.73 -10.77 -52.49
CA CYS A 156 9.34 -9.51 -53.13
C CYS A 156 10.03 -8.28 -52.51
N ILE A 157 10.75 -8.46 -51.40
CA ILE A 157 11.40 -7.39 -50.64
C ILE A 157 12.80 -7.84 -50.20
N ASP A 158 13.70 -6.87 -50.03
CA ASP A 158 15.06 -7.12 -49.55
C ASP A 158 15.09 -7.43 -48.04
N SER A 159 16.06 -8.24 -47.61
CA SER A 159 16.18 -8.71 -46.22
C SER A 159 16.49 -7.58 -45.24
N ALA A 160 17.27 -6.56 -45.64
CA ALA A 160 17.58 -5.43 -44.79
C ALA A 160 16.34 -4.57 -44.53
N PHE A 161 15.53 -4.34 -45.57
CA PHE A 161 14.24 -3.65 -45.44
C PHE A 161 13.26 -4.42 -44.55
N TYR A 162 13.16 -5.75 -44.74
CA TYR A 162 12.32 -6.62 -43.92
C TYR A 162 12.69 -6.53 -42.43
N ILE A 163 13.97 -6.69 -42.09
CA ILE A 163 14.44 -6.66 -40.70
C ILE A 163 14.14 -5.31 -40.06
N GLN A 164 14.45 -4.21 -40.76
CA GLN A 164 14.19 -2.87 -40.25
C GLN A 164 12.70 -2.66 -39.95
N GLN A 165 11.82 -2.97 -40.90
CA GLN A 165 10.37 -2.74 -40.74
C GLN A 165 9.75 -3.65 -39.69
N LYS A 166 10.22 -4.90 -39.60
CA LYS A 166 9.79 -5.83 -38.56
C LYS A 166 10.15 -5.31 -37.16
N ASN A 167 11.41 -4.89 -36.96
CA ASN A 167 11.85 -4.35 -35.69
C ASN A 167 11.06 -3.10 -35.29
N LEU A 168 10.80 -2.18 -36.24
CA LEU A 168 9.98 -0.98 -35.98
C LEU A 168 8.54 -1.34 -35.60
N THR A 169 7.94 -2.31 -36.29
CA THR A 169 6.57 -2.77 -36.01
C THR A 169 6.50 -3.43 -34.62
N GLU A 170 7.46 -4.28 -34.29
CA GLU A 170 7.55 -4.94 -32.97
C GLU A 170 7.75 -3.91 -31.84
N GLN A 171 8.63 -2.92 -32.02
CA GLN A 171 8.82 -1.84 -31.06
C GLN A 171 7.52 -1.06 -30.82
N LYS A 172 6.80 -0.71 -31.89
CA LYS A 172 5.55 0.04 -31.78
C LYS A 172 4.44 -0.75 -31.09
N ILE A 173 4.37 -2.07 -31.33
CA ILE A 173 3.45 -2.95 -30.60
C ILE A 173 3.79 -2.98 -29.11
N ILE A 174 5.08 -3.05 -28.75
CA ILE A 174 5.51 -3.02 -27.34
C ILE A 174 5.12 -1.69 -26.68
N GLU A 175 5.41 -0.57 -27.34
CA GLU A 175 5.08 0.78 -26.86
C GLU A 175 3.57 0.94 -26.60
N LEU A 176 2.73 0.56 -27.56
CA LEU A 176 1.27 0.64 -27.43
C LEU A 176 0.74 -0.26 -26.31
N ASN A 177 1.31 -1.45 -26.11
CA ASN A 177 0.94 -2.31 -24.99
C ASN A 177 1.30 -1.69 -23.64
N ILE A 178 2.48 -1.07 -23.52
CA ILE A 178 2.90 -0.37 -22.31
C ILE A 178 1.96 0.80 -22.01
N GLU A 179 1.60 1.59 -23.02
CA GLU A 179 0.66 2.71 -22.87
C GLU A 179 -0.74 2.23 -22.45
N LYS A 180 -1.24 1.15 -23.08
CA LYS A 180 -2.51 0.53 -22.72
C LYS A 180 -2.53 0.09 -21.25
N VAL A 181 -1.49 -0.62 -20.81
CA VAL A 181 -1.38 -1.06 -19.40
C VAL A 181 -1.32 0.13 -18.46
N ARG A 182 -0.51 1.15 -18.76
CA ARG A 182 -0.44 2.38 -17.93
C ARG A 182 -1.77 3.10 -17.83
N TYR A 183 -2.55 3.15 -18.92
CA TYR A 183 -3.89 3.74 -18.90
C TYR A 183 -4.83 2.96 -17.97
N ILE A 184 -4.83 1.63 -18.08
CA ILE A 184 -5.64 0.74 -17.25
C ILE A 184 -5.26 0.91 -15.76
N GLU A 185 -3.96 0.95 -15.45
CA GLU A 185 -3.44 1.09 -14.09
C GLU A 185 -3.74 2.46 -13.46
N LYS A 186 -3.81 3.53 -14.27
CA LYS A 186 -4.17 4.87 -13.80
C LYS A 186 -5.66 5.05 -13.54
N SER A 187 -6.51 4.19 -14.09
CA SER A 187 -7.95 4.27 -13.86
C SER A 187 -8.26 3.88 -12.41
N GLN A 188 -8.68 4.88 -11.61
CA GLN A 188 -9.17 4.67 -10.25
C GLN A 188 -10.29 3.63 -10.24
N MET A 189 -11.16 3.63 -11.25
CA MET A 189 -12.28 2.71 -11.33
C MET A 189 -11.81 1.26 -11.52
N ASN A 190 -10.79 1.02 -12.36
CA ASN A 190 -10.18 -0.32 -12.47
C ASN A 190 -9.54 -0.77 -11.16
N TYR A 191 -8.93 0.16 -10.41
CA TYR A 191 -8.41 -0.14 -9.08
C TYR A 191 -9.53 -0.57 -8.13
N GLU A 192 -10.62 0.20 -8.03
CA GLU A 192 -11.74 -0.12 -7.13
C GLU A 192 -12.40 -1.46 -7.47
N ILE A 193 -12.63 -1.74 -8.76
CA ILE A 193 -13.18 -3.02 -9.23
C ILE A 193 -12.27 -4.16 -8.76
N ARG A 194 -10.97 -4.08 -9.07
CA ARG A 194 -10.00 -5.12 -8.75
C ARG A 194 -9.89 -5.37 -7.25
N GLU A 195 -9.81 -4.33 -6.43
CA GLU A 195 -9.69 -4.49 -4.98
C GLU A 195 -10.99 -5.02 -4.35
N THR A 196 -12.16 -4.63 -4.89
CA THR A 196 -13.45 -5.18 -4.44
C THR A 196 -13.60 -6.66 -4.81
N GLU A 197 -13.20 -7.06 -6.02
CA GLU A 197 -13.18 -8.46 -6.45
C GLU A 197 -12.24 -9.31 -5.59
N LYS A 198 -11.02 -8.80 -5.31
CA LYS A 198 -10.08 -9.46 -4.38
C LYS A 198 -10.68 -9.64 -3.00
N LEU A 199 -11.42 -8.65 -2.49
CA LEU A 199 -12.08 -8.75 -1.20
C LEU A 199 -13.19 -9.81 -1.22
N ILE A 200 -14.00 -9.87 -2.29
CA ILE A 200 -15.01 -10.91 -2.48
C ILE A 200 -14.36 -12.30 -2.49
N ASP A 201 -13.27 -12.48 -3.25
CA ASP A 201 -12.55 -13.74 -3.32
C ASP A 201 -11.92 -14.13 -1.97
N LEU A 202 -11.39 -13.15 -1.24
CA LEU A 202 -10.89 -13.37 0.11
C LEU A 202 -12.01 -13.85 1.04
N ILE A 203 -13.20 -13.25 0.97
CA ILE A 203 -14.37 -13.65 1.77
C ILE A 203 -14.82 -15.06 1.42
N LYS A 204 -14.93 -15.40 0.12
CA LYS A 204 -15.31 -16.74 -0.35
C LYS A 204 -14.36 -17.84 0.15
N ASN A 205 -13.07 -17.53 0.22
CA ASN A 205 -12.03 -18.47 0.64
C ASN A 205 -11.73 -18.44 2.14
N SER A 206 -12.45 -17.63 2.92
CA SER A 206 -12.25 -17.47 4.36
C SER A 206 -13.47 -17.95 5.16
N PRO A 207 -13.35 -18.17 6.48
CA PRO A 207 -14.47 -18.55 7.31
C PRO A 207 -15.61 -17.52 7.27
N LYS A 208 -16.84 -17.97 6.98
CA LYS A 208 -18.03 -17.11 6.98
C LYS A 208 -18.29 -16.46 8.32
N THR A 209 -18.04 -17.18 9.42
CA THR A 209 -18.17 -16.66 10.78
C THR A 209 -16.90 -16.90 11.57
N MET A 210 -16.57 -15.94 12.41
CA MET A 210 -15.38 -15.90 13.23
C MET A 210 -15.78 -15.58 14.66
N ASN A 211 -15.35 -16.41 15.61
CA ASN A 211 -15.61 -16.20 17.04
C ASN A 211 -14.41 -15.59 17.76
N THR A 212 -13.22 -15.73 17.18
CA THR A 212 -11.95 -15.27 17.76
C THR A 212 -11.17 -14.46 16.74
N TYR A 213 -10.40 -13.50 17.20
CA TYR A 213 -9.63 -12.62 16.33
C TYR A 213 -8.56 -13.38 15.53
N ASN A 214 -8.51 -13.13 14.21
CA ASN A 214 -7.50 -13.67 13.29
C ASN A 214 -6.57 -12.56 12.78
N LYS A 215 -5.32 -12.59 13.24
CA LYS A 215 -4.25 -11.63 12.90
C LYS A 215 -3.91 -11.59 11.41
N ASP A 216 -3.84 -12.75 10.75
CA ASP A 216 -3.43 -12.81 9.34
C ASP A 216 -4.54 -12.30 8.42
N LEU A 217 -5.79 -12.58 8.79
CA LEU A 217 -6.94 -12.01 8.09
C LEU A 217 -7.02 -10.50 8.28
N PHE A 218 -6.79 -10.00 9.51
CA PHE A 218 -6.75 -8.57 9.79
C PHE A 218 -5.75 -7.84 8.88
N LYS A 219 -4.52 -8.37 8.74
CA LYS A 219 -3.49 -7.77 7.88
C LYS A 219 -3.89 -7.69 6.41
N LYS A 220 -4.68 -8.66 5.92
CA LYS A 220 -5.15 -8.72 4.53
C LYS A 220 -6.32 -7.78 4.27
N VAL A 221 -7.18 -7.58 5.26
CA VAL A 221 -8.44 -6.85 5.10
C VAL A 221 -8.30 -5.37 5.44
N VAL A 222 -7.56 -5.04 6.51
CA VAL A 222 -7.52 -3.69 7.06
C VAL A 222 -6.24 -2.99 6.65
N ASP A 223 -6.36 -1.92 5.85
CA ASP A 223 -5.22 -1.05 5.56
C ASP A 223 -4.96 -0.06 6.71
N LYS A 224 -5.98 0.73 7.07
CA LYS A 224 -5.95 1.73 8.16
C LYS A 224 -7.24 1.72 8.97
N ILE A 225 -7.16 2.21 10.20
CA ILE A 225 -8.25 2.49 11.13
C ILE A 225 -8.17 3.99 11.46
N LEU A 226 -9.29 4.72 11.39
CA LEU A 226 -9.37 6.17 11.60
C LEU A 226 -10.15 6.52 12.87
#